data_AF-A0A3M6X5K4-F1
#
_entry.id   AF-A0A3M6X5K4-F1
#
_cell.length_a   1.000
_cell.length_b   1.000
_cell.length_c   1.000
_cell.angle_alpha   90.00
_cell.angle_beta   90.00
_cell.angle_gamma   90.00
#
_symmetry.space_group_name_H-M   'P 1'
#
loop_
_entity.id
_entity.type
_entity.pdbx_description
1 polymer ?
#
loop_
_entity_poly.entity_id
_entity_poly.type
_entity_poly.pdbx_seq_one_letter_code
_entity_poly.pdbx_strand_id
1 'polypeptide(L)'
;SKYEAIYTESRNSRDGRISFEALNELYESLDVPDTDIRSAWNLVNPKSEEGINKDACLAFLHILNNRHEGYRIPRSVPPSLRATFQQGKIDYNLSAQQTAADRWGVKRDDSTLSGKKAKFGDTYLSRLGHGERKPKGTDFSSTPTDGEWEEVRLKKQLREIEDKMAKVEEAAKRRRDRGGRREDSRPALVKRELEQLLDYKRKELRSLESGDSGDVKSGQNLKQFQEEIAMVKEQVDGLQDHLRKREAALQEMRNQIEAEKAGGR
;
A
#
# COMPACT_ATOMS: atom_id res chain seq x y z
N SER A 1 8.22 6.51 21.12
CA SER A 1 9.07 6.92 22.25
C SER A 1 9.32 5.82 23.28
N LYS A 2 8.33 5.27 24.01
CA LYS A 2 8.60 4.25 25.04
C LYS A 2 9.21 2.94 24.49
N TYR A 3 8.64 2.39 23.41
CA TYR A 3 9.19 1.18 22.77
C TYR A 3 10.58 1.39 22.18
N GLU A 4 10.90 2.60 21.73
CA GLU A 4 12.23 2.91 21.22
C GLU A 4 13.28 2.97 22.32
N ALA A 5 12.93 3.42 23.53
CA ALA A 5 13.83 3.41 24.67
C ALA A 5 14.20 1.96 25.07
N ILE A 6 13.20 1.08 25.16
CA ILE A 6 13.41 -0.36 25.42
C ILE A 6 14.28 -0.99 24.33
N TYR A 7 14.03 -0.63 23.07
CA TYR A 7 14.87 -1.06 21.96
C TYR A 7 16.33 -0.59 22.11
N THR A 8 16.57 0.67 22.48
CA THR A 8 17.92 1.20 22.61
C THR A 8 18.73 0.56 23.73
N GLU A 9 18.06 0.10 24.79
CA GLU A 9 18.67 -0.56 25.94
C GLU A 9 18.98 -2.05 25.66
N SER A 10 18.07 -2.74 24.96
CA SER A 10 18.18 -4.18 24.68
C SER A 10 18.90 -4.54 23.37
N ARG A 11 19.21 -3.55 22.51
CA ARG A 11 19.88 -3.82 21.21
C ARG A 11 21.33 -4.24 21.38
N ASN A 12 21.78 -5.13 20.50
CA ASN A 12 23.20 -5.38 20.33
C ASN A 12 23.89 -4.15 19.70
N SER A 13 24.89 -3.60 20.39
CA SER A 13 25.66 -2.42 19.95
C SER A 13 26.36 -2.60 18.59
N ARG A 14 26.68 -3.84 18.20
CA ARG A 14 27.42 -4.14 16.96
C ARG A 14 26.52 -4.21 15.73
N ASP A 15 25.43 -4.96 15.82
CA ASP A 15 24.59 -5.28 14.66
C ASP A 15 23.28 -4.50 14.64
N GLY A 16 22.93 -3.82 15.73
CA GLY A 16 21.66 -3.10 15.86
C GLY A 16 20.44 -4.01 15.76
N ARG A 17 20.61 -5.31 16.02
CA ARG A 17 19.52 -6.31 16.08
C ARG A 17 19.27 -6.70 17.52
N ILE A 18 18.07 -7.21 17.77
CA ILE A 18 17.67 -7.77 19.07
C ILE A 18 17.45 -9.26 18.91
N SER A 19 18.13 -10.04 19.75
CA SER A 19 17.88 -11.48 19.89
C SER A 19 16.68 -11.72 20.82
N PHE A 20 16.09 -12.91 20.73
CA PHE A 20 14.95 -13.27 21.58
C PHE A 20 15.32 -13.22 23.09
N GLU A 21 16.53 -13.68 23.42
CA GLU A 21 17.05 -13.77 24.78
C GLU A 21 17.31 -12.39 25.42
N ALA A 22 17.60 -11.37 24.62
CA ALA A 22 17.87 -10.02 25.12
C ALA A 22 16.63 -9.35 25.76
N LEU A 23 15.43 -9.91 25.55
CA LEU A 23 14.17 -9.41 26.12
C LEU A 23 13.64 -10.33 27.24
N ASN A 24 14.44 -11.27 27.74
CA ASN A 24 13.97 -12.25 28.74
C ASN A 24 13.51 -11.61 30.05
N GLU A 25 14.23 -10.59 30.54
CA GLU A 25 13.86 -9.80 31.72
C GLU A 25 12.51 -9.08 31.52
N LEU A 26 12.22 -8.63 30.29
CA LEU A 26 10.93 -8.02 29.95
C LEU A 26 9.80 -9.06 29.97
N TYR A 27 10.05 -10.28 29.47
CA TYR A 27 9.06 -11.35 29.47
C TYR A 27 8.67 -11.77 30.89
N GLU A 28 9.63 -11.82 31.82
CA GLU A 28 9.36 -12.14 33.23
C GLU A 28 8.52 -11.06 33.93
N SER A 29 8.68 -9.80 33.51
CA SER A 29 7.89 -8.68 34.05
C SER A 29 6.45 -8.61 33.50
N LEU A 30 6.19 -9.22 32.34
CA LEU A 30 4.89 -9.17 31.67
C LEU A 30 4.06 -10.42 32.01
N ASP A 31 2.81 -10.23 32.39
CA ASP A 31 1.85 -11.33 32.59
C ASP A 31 1.31 -11.86 31.24
N VAL A 32 2.20 -12.43 30.41
CA VAL A 32 1.86 -12.99 29.10
C VAL A 32 2.39 -14.43 28.99
N PRO A 33 1.57 -15.40 28.52
CA PRO A 33 2.03 -16.77 28.34
C PRO A 33 3.19 -16.90 27.33
N ASP A 34 4.17 -17.76 27.62
CA ASP A 34 5.33 -18.01 26.75
C ASP A 34 4.92 -18.52 25.34
N THR A 35 3.83 -19.28 25.24
CA THR A 35 3.28 -19.73 23.95
C THR A 35 2.90 -18.55 23.06
N ASP A 36 2.34 -17.50 23.65
CA ASP A 36 1.91 -16.30 22.98
C ASP A 36 3.12 -15.42 22.60
N ILE A 37 4.10 -15.29 23.48
CA ILE A 37 5.36 -14.58 23.22
C ILE A 37 6.08 -15.19 22.01
N ARG A 38 6.24 -16.52 21.97
CA ARG A 38 6.85 -17.22 20.84
C ARG A 38 6.02 -17.09 19.55
N SER A 39 4.69 -17.10 19.65
CA SER A 39 3.82 -16.91 18.50
C SER A 39 3.97 -15.51 17.89
N ALA A 40 4.06 -14.47 18.74
CA ALA A 40 4.30 -13.10 18.31
C ALA A 40 5.70 -12.94 17.70
N TRP A 41 6.71 -13.61 18.26
CA TRP A 41 8.05 -13.62 17.72
C TRP A 41 8.10 -14.20 16.30
N ASN A 42 7.47 -15.36 16.10
CA ASN A 42 7.40 -16.01 14.78
C ASN A 42 6.64 -15.16 13.74
N LEU A 43 5.68 -14.35 14.19
CA LEU A 43 4.91 -13.46 13.31
C LEU A 43 5.79 -12.33 12.75
N VAL A 44 6.67 -11.79 13.59
CA VAL A 44 7.58 -10.69 13.27
C VAL A 44 8.86 -11.18 12.58
N ASN A 45 9.23 -12.44 12.81
CA ASN A 45 10.41 -13.09 12.24
C ASN A 45 10.06 -14.29 11.35
N PRO A 46 9.50 -14.06 10.15
CA PRO A 46 9.10 -15.15 9.24
C PRO A 46 10.27 -15.96 8.68
N LYS A 47 11.50 -15.45 8.79
CA LYS A 47 12.73 -16.12 8.34
C LYS A 47 13.45 -16.87 9.46
N SER A 48 12.94 -16.81 10.69
CA SER A 48 13.56 -17.39 11.89
C SER A 48 15.05 -17.01 12.02
N GLU A 49 15.38 -15.74 11.75
CA GLU A 49 16.73 -15.21 11.94
C GLU A 49 17.06 -15.07 13.44
N GLU A 50 18.34 -15.11 13.80
CA GLU A 50 18.82 -15.00 15.18
C GLU A 50 18.43 -13.67 15.86
N GLY A 51 18.20 -12.62 15.07
CA GLY A 51 17.77 -11.33 15.60
C GLY A 51 16.90 -10.52 14.64
N ILE A 52 16.05 -9.68 15.21
CA ILE A 52 15.08 -8.85 14.50
C ILE A 52 15.56 -7.39 14.34
N ASN A 53 15.07 -6.74 13.28
CA ASN A 53 15.32 -5.31 13.00
C ASN A 53 14.57 -4.39 13.99
N LYS A 54 14.90 -3.09 14.00
CA LYS A 54 14.20 -2.07 14.79
C LYS A 54 12.69 -2.11 14.62
N ASP A 55 12.20 -1.98 13.39
CA ASP A 55 10.76 -1.89 13.13
C ASP A 55 10.02 -3.19 13.50
N ALA A 56 10.69 -4.32 13.29
CA ALA A 56 10.24 -5.63 13.72
C ALA A 56 10.12 -5.70 15.25
N CYS A 57 11.12 -5.24 15.99
CA CYS A 57 11.07 -5.19 17.46
C CYS A 57 9.96 -4.27 17.98
N LEU A 58 9.77 -3.09 17.37
CA LEU A 58 8.69 -2.19 17.77
C LEU A 58 7.31 -2.82 17.56
N ALA A 59 7.11 -3.52 16.44
CA ALA A 59 5.88 -4.26 16.18
C ALA A 59 5.68 -5.42 17.17
N PHE A 60 6.75 -6.15 17.51
CA PHE A 60 6.73 -7.21 18.51
C PHE A 60 6.31 -6.69 19.89
N LEU A 61 6.94 -5.61 20.37
CA LEU A 61 6.59 -4.95 21.63
C LEU A 61 5.13 -4.46 21.63
N HIS A 62 4.65 -3.93 20.50
CA HIS A 62 3.27 -3.52 20.37
C HIS A 62 2.28 -4.69 20.47
N ILE A 63 2.58 -5.84 19.85
CA ILE A 63 1.76 -7.05 19.97
C ILE A 63 1.73 -7.57 21.42
N LEU A 64 2.87 -7.55 22.11
CA LEU A 64 2.94 -7.94 23.53
C LEU A 64 2.12 -7.01 24.42
N ASN A 65 2.21 -5.69 24.21
CA ASN A 65 1.39 -4.73 24.96
C ASN A 65 -0.10 -4.97 24.74
N ASN A 66 -0.52 -5.17 23.49
CA ASN A 66 -1.93 -5.47 23.19
C ASN A 66 -2.37 -6.79 23.83
N ARG A 67 -1.47 -7.77 23.94
CA ARG A 67 -1.79 -9.02 24.64
C ARG A 67 -1.92 -8.83 26.15
N HIS A 68 -1.05 -8.03 26.75
CA HIS A 68 -1.16 -7.64 28.15
C HIS A 68 -2.49 -6.91 28.44
N GLU A 69 -3.00 -6.13 27.48
CA GLU A 69 -4.33 -5.50 27.55
C GLU A 69 -5.50 -6.47 27.29
N GLY A 70 -5.23 -7.75 27.01
CA GLY A 70 -6.23 -8.79 26.80
C GLY A 70 -6.65 -9.03 25.35
N TYR A 71 -6.04 -8.35 24.37
CA TYR A 71 -6.32 -8.61 22.96
C TYR A 71 -5.62 -9.88 22.47
N ARG A 72 -6.28 -10.61 21.56
CA ARG A 72 -5.71 -11.83 20.98
C ARG A 72 -4.64 -11.49 19.94
N ILE A 73 -3.58 -12.31 19.89
CA ILE A 73 -2.50 -12.17 18.91
C ILE A 73 -3.06 -12.42 17.50
N PRO A 74 -2.80 -11.51 16.53
CA PRO A 74 -3.25 -11.67 15.15
C PRO A 74 -2.57 -12.88 14.49
N ARG A 75 -3.27 -13.55 13.56
CA ARG A 75 -2.71 -14.73 12.84
C ARG A 75 -1.79 -14.38 11.68
N SER A 76 -1.86 -13.16 11.16
CA SER A 76 -1.08 -12.73 10.00
C SER A 76 -0.73 -11.25 10.09
N VAL A 77 0.46 -10.91 9.60
CA VAL A 77 0.91 -9.53 9.46
C VAL A 77 0.25 -8.88 8.23
N PRO A 78 -0.21 -7.61 8.33
CA PRO A 78 -0.63 -6.83 7.18
C PRO A 78 0.46 -6.71 6.08
N PRO A 79 0.10 -6.67 4.79
CA PRO A 79 1.07 -6.57 3.70
C PRO A 79 2.02 -5.37 3.79
N SER A 80 1.57 -4.26 4.39
CA SER A 80 2.37 -3.05 4.60
C SER A 80 3.61 -3.28 5.46
N LEU A 81 3.50 -4.13 6.49
CA LEU A 81 4.59 -4.46 7.42
C LEU A 81 5.36 -5.72 6.98
N ARG A 82 4.81 -6.50 6.06
CA ARG A 82 5.49 -7.70 5.56
C ARG A 82 6.82 -7.37 4.87
N ALA A 83 6.86 -6.26 4.14
CA ALA A 83 8.08 -5.82 3.47
C ALA A 83 9.19 -5.47 4.47
N THR A 84 8.85 -4.82 5.59
CA THR A 84 9.82 -4.40 6.61
C THR A 84 10.33 -5.60 7.43
N PHE A 85 9.50 -6.61 7.66
CA PHE A 85 9.93 -7.84 8.34
C PHE A 85 10.75 -8.77 7.44
N GLN A 86 10.58 -8.67 6.11
CA GLN A 86 11.33 -9.45 5.14
C GLN A 86 12.66 -8.80 4.73
N GLN A 87 12.89 -7.52 5.06
CA GLN A 87 14.18 -6.86 4.90
C GLN A 87 15.23 -7.60 5.75
N GLY A 88 15.98 -8.47 5.08
CA GLY A 88 17.07 -9.22 5.70
C GLY A 88 18.28 -8.33 5.98
N LYS A 89 19.40 -8.97 6.34
CA LYS A 89 20.70 -8.33 6.56
C LYS A 89 20.97 -7.29 5.46
N ILE A 90 21.23 -6.04 5.87
CA ILE A 90 21.82 -5.05 4.98
C ILE A 90 23.30 -5.43 4.88
N ASP A 91 23.68 -6.05 3.77
CA ASP A 91 25.08 -6.42 3.55
C ASP A 91 25.92 -5.16 3.41
N TYR A 92 26.68 -4.83 4.45
CA TYR A 92 27.62 -3.70 4.47
C TYR A 92 28.90 -3.96 3.65
N ASN A 93 29.00 -5.10 2.97
CA ASN A 93 30.08 -5.35 2.02
C ASN A 93 29.87 -4.52 0.75
N LEU A 94 30.35 -3.27 0.75
CA LEU A 94 30.44 -2.44 -0.46
C LEU A 94 31.24 -3.10 -1.59
N SER A 95 32.08 -4.10 -1.27
CA SER A 95 32.87 -4.88 -2.23
C SER A 95 32.08 -6.01 -2.90
N ALA A 96 31.00 -6.49 -2.28
CA ALA A 96 30.20 -7.62 -2.78
C ALA A 96 29.02 -7.17 -3.66
N GLN A 97 28.80 -5.86 -3.78
CA GLN A 97 27.81 -5.32 -4.71
C GLN A 97 28.36 -5.40 -6.14
N GLN A 98 28.43 -6.62 -6.68
CA GLN A 98 28.50 -6.85 -8.12
C GLN A 98 27.41 -6.00 -8.76
N THR A 99 27.86 -5.01 -9.51
CA THR A 99 26.99 -4.13 -10.26
C THR A 99 26.12 -5.01 -11.17
N ALA A 100 24.90 -4.57 -11.48
CA ALA A 100 24.03 -5.33 -12.39
C ALA A 100 24.70 -5.60 -13.77
N ALA A 101 25.80 -4.89 -14.08
CA ALA A 101 26.66 -5.14 -15.23
C ALA A 101 27.45 -6.47 -15.15
N ASP A 102 27.89 -6.90 -13.97
CA ASP A 102 28.66 -8.14 -13.79
C ASP A 102 27.76 -9.38 -13.82
N ARG A 103 26.55 -9.27 -13.26
CA ARG A 103 25.59 -10.39 -13.19
C ARG A 103 25.03 -10.81 -14.56
N TRP A 104 25.00 -9.89 -15.53
CA TRP A 104 24.36 -10.13 -16.83
C TRP A 104 25.35 -10.30 -17.98
N GLY A 105 26.66 -10.37 -17.71
CA GLY A 105 27.67 -10.69 -18.72
C GLY A 105 27.57 -9.81 -19.98
N VAL A 106 27.07 -8.58 -19.84
CA VAL A 106 26.91 -7.67 -20.97
C VAL A 106 28.31 -7.24 -21.36
N LYS A 107 28.86 -7.88 -22.41
CA LYS A 107 30.04 -7.38 -23.10
C LYS A 107 29.83 -5.88 -23.29
N ARG A 108 30.73 -5.07 -22.71
CA ARG A 108 30.70 -3.61 -22.77
C ARG A 108 30.66 -3.17 -24.24
N ASP A 109 29.47 -2.98 -24.77
CA ASP A 109 29.28 -2.37 -26.08
C ASP A 109 29.43 -0.86 -25.90
N ASP A 110 30.59 -0.38 -26.36
CA ASP A 110 31.15 0.97 -26.22
C ASP A 110 30.38 2.04 -27.04
N SER A 111 29.20 1.67 -27.53
CA SER A 111 28.31 2.49 -28.36
C SER A 111 27.18 3.17 -27.56
N THR A 112 26.98 2.83 -26.28
CA THR A 112 25.92 3.40 -25.42
C THR A 112 26.30 4.73 -24.77
N LEU A 113 25.29 5.55 -24.41
CA LEU A 113 25.45 6.88 -23.80
C LEU A 113 26.29 6.87 -22.50
N SER A 114 26.35 5.75 -21.78
CA SER A 114 27.20 5.56 -20.60
C SER A 114 28.69 5.41 -20.97
N GLY A 115 29.01 4.72 -22.07
CA GLY A 115 30.37 4.60 -22.61
C GLY A 115 30.95 5.94 -23.07
N LYS A 116 30.11 6.86 -23.58
CA LYS A 116 30.54 8.23 -23.95
C LYS A 116 31.00 9.06 -22.74
N LYS A 117 30.41 8.85 -21.55
CA LYS A 117 30.88 9.50 -20.31
C LYS A 117 32.20 8.92 -19.80
N ALA A 118 32.40 7.61 -19.96
CA ALA A 118 33.68 6.97 -19.65
C ALA A 118 34.81 7.50 -20.57
N LYS A 119 34.53 7.69 -21.87
CA LYS A 119 35.47 8.31 -22.82
C LYS A 119 35.84 9.75 -22.49
N PHE A 120 34.90 10.52 -21.93
CA PHE A 120 35.18 11.88 -21.49
C PHE A 120 36.27 11.91 -20.41
N GLY A 121 36.21 11.02 -19.42
CA GLY A 121 37.26 10.88 -18.39
C GLY A 121 38.58 10.39 -18.96
N ASP A 122 38.53 9.43 -19.90
CA ASP A 122 39.71 8.84 -20.53
C ASP A 122 40.52 9.87 -21.36
N THR A 123 39.83 10.78 -22.05
CA THR A 123 40.49 11.86 -22.81
C THR A 123 41.21 12.87 -21.90
N TYR A 124 40.66 13.15 -20.71
CA TYR A 124 41.28 14.05 -19.74
C TYR A 124 42.48 13.40 -19.06
N LEU A 125 42.37 12.13 -18.68
CA LEU A 125 43.46 11.35 -18.08
C LEU A 125 44.61 11.09 -19.06
N SER A 126 44.30 10.88 -20.35
CA SER A 126 45.30 10.74 -21.41
C SER A 126 46.06 12.07 -21.64
N ARG A 127 45.39 13.21 -21.54
CA ARG A 127 46.02 14.54 -21.65
C ARG A 127 46.87 14.90 -20.43
N LEU A 128 46.55 14.35 -19.27
CA LEU A 128 47.31 14.50 -18.02
C LEU A 128 48.46 13.48 -17.89
N GLY A 129 48.67 12.62 -18.89
CA GLY A 129 49.81 11.69 -18.94
C GLY A 129 49.68 10.44 -18.06
N HIS A 130 48.50 10.13 -17.54
CA HIS A 130 48.25 8.97 -16.66
C HIS A 130 47.54 7.80 -17.38
N GLY A 131 47.89 7.53 -18.64
CA GLY A 131 47.43 6.36 -19.37
C GLY A 131 48.43 5.87 -20.42
N GLU A 132 48.74 4.58 -20.44
CA GLU A 132 49.77 3.92 -21.28
C GLU A 132 49.43 3.82 -22.78
N ARG A 133 48.61 4.72 -23.33
CA ARG A 133 48.22 4.67 -24.76
C ARG A 133 48.60 5.96 -25.46
N LYS A 134 49.64 5.90 -26.28
CA LYS A 134 50.05 6.97 -27.20
C LYS A 134 48.99 7.13 -28.30
N PRO A 135 48.34 8.30 -28.47
CA PRO A 135 47.45 8.53 -29.59
C PRO A 135 48.27 8.69 -30.89
N LYS A 136 47.97 7.87 -31.89
CA LYS A 136 48.42 8.05 -33.28
C LYS A 136 47.68 9.28 -33.83
N GLY A 137 48.42 10.34 -34.16
CA GLY A 137 47.87 11.57 -34.72
C GLY A 137 47.06 11.32 -35.99
N THR A 138 45.90 11.96 -36.09
CA THR A 138 45.13 12.05 -37.33
C THR A 138 45.19 13.49 -37.79
N ASP A 139 45.84 13.70 -38.93
CA ASP A 139 45.94 14.97 -39.64
C ASP A 139 44.62 15.19 -40.41
N PHE A 140 43.91 16.27 -40.06
CA PHE A 140 42.68 16.71 -40.74
C PHE A 140 42.90 18.06 -41.44
N SER A 141 44.09 18.30 -42.02
CA SER A 141 44.37 19.53 -42.78
C SER A 141 43.82 19.55 -44.21
N SER A 142 43.09 18.52 -44.66
CA SER A 142 42.58 18.46 -46.04
C SER A 142 41.23 17.75 -46.18
N THR A 143 40.14 18.43 -45.84
CA THR A 143 38.84 18.15 -46.46
C THR A 143 38.13 19.45 -46.83
N PRO A 144 37.78 19.65 -48.11
CA PRO A 144 37.01 20.81 -48.56
C PRO A 144 35.62 20.82 -47.92
N THR A 145 35.25 21.94 -47.30
CA THR A 145 33.87 22.25 -46.91
C THR A 145 33.08 22.62 -48.16
N ASP A 146 32.52 21.61 -48.84
CA ASP A 146 31.57 21.81 -49.94
C ASP A 146 30.19 21.29 -49.54
N GLY A 147 29.17 22.12 -49.75
CA GLY A 147 27.77 21.91 -49.33
C GLY A 147 27.13 20.59 -49.79
N GLU A 148 27.75 19.87 -50.72
CA GLU A 148 27.35 18.52 -51.13
C GLU A 148 27.46 17.50 -49.98
N TRP A 149 28.45 17.65 -49.09
CA TRP A 149 28.58 16.78 -47.91
C TRP A 149 27.52 17.08 -46.85
N GLU A 150 27.09 18.33 -46.75
CA GLU A 150 25.98 18.72 -45.88
C GLU A 150 24.66 18.18 -46.42
N GLU A 151 24.44 18.25 -47.73
CA GLU A 151 23.25 17.67 -48.35
C GLU A 151 23.19 16.15 -48.16
N VAL A 152 24.30 15.44 -48.36
CA VAL A 152 24.37 13.99 -48.13
C VAL A 152 24.16 13.65 -46.65
N ARG A 153 24.70 14.46 -45.74
CA ARG A 153 24.49 14.29 -44.30
C ARG A 153 23.03 14.53 -43.92
N LEU A 154 22.40 15.58 -44.44
CA LEU A 154 21.00 15.91 -44.20
C LEU A 154 20.07 14.83 -44.77
N LYS A 155 20.34 14.33 -45.98
CA LYS A 155 19.63 13.19 -46.57
C LYS A 155 19.78 11.91 -45.74
N LYS A 156 20.97 11.66 -45.17
CA LYS A 156 21.21 10.53 -44.26
C LYS A 156 20.45 10.69 -42.95
N GLN A 157 20.43 11.90 -42.38
CA GLN A 157 19.69 12.21 -41.15
C GLN A 157 18.18 12.11 -41.37
N LEU A 158 17.67 12.59 -42.51
CA LEU A 158 16.27 12.46 -42.89
C LEU A 158 15.87 10.98 -42.96
N ARG A 159 16.65 10.17 -43.68
CA ARG A 159 16.42 8.71 -43.77
C ARG A 159 16.46 8.03 -42.40
N GLU A 160 17.40 8.43 -41.54
CA GLU A 160 17.49 7.89 -40.17
C GLU A 160 16.26 8.25 -39.32
N ILE A 161 15.70 9.44 -39.51
CA ILE A 161 14.46 9.89 -38.84
C ILE A 161 13.25 9.15 -39.40
N GLU A 162 13.15 8.99 -40.72
CA GLU A 162 12.09 8.21 -41.38
C GLU A 162 12.11 6.75 -40.91
N ASP A 163 13.28 6.12 -40.84
CA ASP A 163 13.44 4.75 -40.32
C ASP A 163 13.03 4.64 -38.83
N LYS A 164 13.31 5.67 -38.02
CA LYS A 164 12.88 5.72 -36.62
C LYS A 164 11.37 5.89 -36.51
N MET A 165 10.77 6.75 -37.33
CA MET A 165 9.31 6.91 -37.37
C MET A 165 8.62 5.62 -37.83
N ALA A 166 9.12 4.98 -38.88
CA ALA A 166 8.61 3.69 -39.35
C ALA A 166 8.69 2.60 -38.26
N LYS A 167 9.80 2.52 -37.52
CA LYS A 167 9.93 1.59 -36.38
C LYS A 167 8.97 1.90 -35.23
N VAL A 168 8.75 3.18 -34.93
CA VAL A 168 7.81 3.61 -33.88
C VAL A 168 6.38 3.33 -34.28
N GLU A 169 6.00 3.62 -35.52
CA GLU A 169 4.68 3.31 -36.08
C GLU A 169 4.45 1.80 -36.16
N GLU A 170 5.44 1.02 -36.58
CA GLU A 170 5.36 -0.42 -36.60
C GLU A 170 5.28 -1.00 -35.17
N ALA A 171 5.99 -0.44 -34.20
CA ALA A 171 5.86 -0.81 -32.78
C ALA A 171 4.50 -0.40 -32.19
N ALA A 172 3.92 0.71 -32.63
CA ALA A 172 2.58 1.15 -32.24
C ALA A 172 1.50 0.27 -32.87
N LYS A 173 1.63 -0.07 -34.16
CA LYS A 173 0.78 -1.06 -34.85
C LYS A 173 0.91 -2.43 -34.22
N ARG A 174 2.12 -2.94 -33.97
CA ARG A 174 2.32 -4.21 -33.25
C ARG A 174 1.70 -4.20 -31.85
N ARG A 175 1.71 -3.07 -31.13
CA ARG A 175 1.01 -2.91 -29.85
C ARG A 175 -0.52 -2.92 -30.01
N ARG A 176 -1.06 -2.37 -31.10
CA ARG A 176 -2.49 -2.37 -31.41
C ARG A 176 -2.98 -3.73 -31.94
N ASP A 177 -2.19 -4.37 -32.81
CA ASP A 177 -2.50 -5.62 -33.50
C ASP A 177 -2.30 -6.85 -32.61
N ARG A 178 -1.39 -6.81 -31.62
CA ARG A 178 -1.29 -7.84 -30.55
C ARG A 178 -2.40 -7.75 -29.50
N GLY A 179 -3.58 -7.27 -29.89
CA GLY A 179 -4.85 -7.49 -29.20
C GLY A 179 -4.80 -7.38 -27.67
N GLY A 180 -5.13 -6.19 -27.16
CA GLY A 180 -5.51 -5.88 -25.77
C GLY A 180 -5.80 -7.06 -24.83
N ARG A 181 -4.75 -7.71 -24.34
CA ARG A 181 -4.87 -8.79 -23.36
C ARG A 181 -3.72 -8.74 -22.36
N ARG A 182 -4.06 -8.16 -21.20
CA ARG A 182 -3.56 -8.51 -19.86
C ARG A 182 -2.04 -8.36 -19.66
N GLU A 183 -1.58 -7.15 -19.35
CA GLU A 183 -0.41 -6.84 -18.46
C GLU A 183 0.23 -5.48 -18.78
N ASP A 184 -0.53 -4.39 -18.62
CA ASP A 184 0.05 -3.05 -18.40
C ASP A 184 -0.93 -2.28 -17.48
N SER A 185 -1.02 -2.68 -16.21
CA SER A 185 -0.18 -2.24 -15.09
C SER A 185 -0.80 -1.00 -14.41
N ARG A 186 -0.97 -1.09 -13.08
CA ARG A 186 -1.67 -0.17 -12.13
C ARG A 186 -2.03 1.24 -12.60
N PRO A 187 -1.14 2.07 -13.19
CA PRO A 187 -1.48 3.42 -13.65
C PRO A 187 -2.70 3.52 -14.57
N ALA A 188 -2.96 2.56 -15.48
CA ALA A 188 -4.14 2.63 -16.35
C ALA A 188 -5.45 2.33 -15.61
N LEU A 189 -5.40 1.41 -14.63
CA LEU A 189 -6.52 1.12 -13.73
C LEU A 189 -6.79 2.31 -12.79
N VAL A 190 -5.73 2.87 -12.20
CA VAL A 190 -5.81 4.06 -11.36
C VAL A 190 -6.35 5.25 -12.15
N LYS A 191 -5.91 5.45 -13.39
CA LYS A 191 -6.46 6.49 -14.26
C LYS A 191 -7.96 6.28 -14.51
N ARG A 192 -8.38 5.05 -14.82
CA ARG A 192 -9.80 4.72 -15.01
C ARG A 192 -10.62 4.94 -13.74
N GLU A 193 -10.09 4.56 -12.58
CA GLU A 193 -10.74 4.75 -11.28
C GLU A 193 -10.84 6.24 -10.91
N LEU A 194 -9.79 7.03 -11.18
CA LEU A 194 -9.79 8.48 -10.97
C LEU A 194 -10.75 9.19 -11.92
N GLU A 195 -10.84 8.76 -13.18
CA GLU A 195 -11.82 9.25 -14.15
C GLU A 195 -13.25 8.93 -13.66
N GLN A 196 -13.50 7.72 -13.16
CA GLN A 196 -14.79 7.35 -12.57
C GLN A 196 -15.14 8.20 -11.33
N LEU A 197 -14.18 8.48 -10.46
CA LEU A 197 -14.39 9.35 -9.28
C LEU A 197 -14.65 10.80 -9.68
N LEU A 198 -13.95 11.30 -10.69
CA LEU A 198 -14.13 12.64 -11.22
C LEU A 198 -15.51 12.79 -11.87
N ASP A 199 -15.97 11.80 -12.62
CA ASP A 199 -17.31 11.77 -13.19
C ASP A 199 -18.40 11.69 -12.10
N TYR A 200 -18.18 10.89 -11.05
CA TYR A 200 -19.06 10.83 -9.89
C TYR A 200 -19.16 12.20 -9.19
N LYS A 201 -18.03 12.85 -8.91
CA LYS A 201 -18.01 14.18 -8.27
C LYS A 201 -18.63 15.27 -9.14
N ARG A 202 -18.40 15.23 -10.45
CA ARG A 202 -19.08 16.13 -11.40
C ARG A 202 -20.59 15.87 -11.48
N LYS A 203 -21.02 14.62 -11.32
CA LYS A 203 -22.45 14.28 -11.24
C LYS A 203 -23.04 14.77 -9.92
N GLU A 204 -22.32 14.60 -8.80
CA GLU A 204 -22.71 15.06 -7.46
C GLU A 204 -22.83 16.59 -7.39
N LEU A 205 -21.88 17.31 -7.97
CA LEU A 205 -21.96 18.77 -8.10
C LEU A 205 -23.12 19.20 -8.99
N ARG A 206 -23.37 18.50 -10.11
CA ARG A 206 -24.54 18.77 -10.95
C ARG A 206 -25.86 18.48 -10.24
N SER A 207 -25.95 17.44 -9.41
CA SER A 207 -27.15 17.18 -8.61
C SER A 207 -27.37 18.26 -7.54
N LEU A 208 -26.29 18.73 -6.91
CA LEU A 208 -26.36 19.83 -5.94
C LEU A 208 -26.73 21.16 -6.61
N GLU A 209 -26.17 21.45 -7.78
CA GLU A 209 -26.42 22.66 -8.57
C GLU A 209 -27.81 22.67 -9.21
N SER A 210 -28.30 21.49 -9.63
CA SER A 210 -29.66 21.31 -10.14
C SER A 210 -30.72 21.34 -9.03
N GLY A 211 -30.34 21.42 -7.75
CA GLY A 211 -31.26 21.42 -6.61
C GLY A 211 -32.08 20.13 -6.45
N ASP A 212 -31.78 19.10 -7.25
CA ASP A 212 -32.39 17.79 -7.17
C ASP A 212 -31.59 16.99 -6.14
N SER A 213 -31.94 17.23 -4.88
CA SER A 213 -31.41 16.55 -3.68
C SER A 213 -31.58 15.03 -3.83
N GLY A 214 -30.62 14.42 -4.52
CA GLY A 214 -30.52 13.00 -4.81
C GLY A 214 -30.17 12.17 -3.59
N ASP A 215 -31.04 12.23 -2.58
CA ASP A 215 -31.10 11.28 -1.48
C ASP A 215 -32.41 10.48 -1.55
N VAL A 216 -32.69 9.91 -2.72
CA VAL A 216 -33.80 8.98 -2.92
C VAL A 216 -33.67 7.77 -1.97
N LYS A 217 -32.45 7.42 -1.53
CA LYS A 217 -32.21 6.32 -0.59
C LYS A 217 -32.48 6.69 0.85
N SER A 218 -31.97 7.80 1.40
CA SER A 218 -32.32 8.15 2.78
C SER A 218 -33.73 8.72 2.91
N GLY A 219 -34.31 9.31 1.86
CA GLY A 219 -35.75 9.62 1.80
C GLY A 219 -36.65 8.37 1.82
N GLN A 220 -36.24 7.28 1.15
CA GLN A 220 -36.93 5.98 1.27
C GLN A 220 -36.76 5.37 2.65
N ASN A 221 -35.54 5.38 3.20
CA ASN A 221 -35.29 4.85 4.54
C ASN A 221 -36.10 5.62 5.60
N LEU A 222 -36.18 6.95 5.50
CA LEU A 222 -36.90 7.78 6.45
C LEU A 222 -38.43 7.57 6.38
N LYS A 223 -38.97 7.35 5.17
CA LYS A 223 -40.38 6.93 4.99
C LYS A 223 -40.63 5.54 5.56
N GLN A 224 -39.75 4.58 5.30
CA GLN A 224 -39.85 3.24 5.88
C GLN A 224 -39.81 3.29 7.41
N PHE A 225 -38.89 4.06 8.01
CA PHE A 225 -38.87 4.25 9.46
C PHE A 225 -40.13 4.93 10.00
N GLN A 226 -40.72 5.88 9.26
CA GLN A 226 -42.00 6.48 9.65
C GLN A 226 -43.15 5.47 9.63
N GLU A 227 -43.20 4.59 8.63
CA GLU A 227 -44.19 3.51 8.54
C GLU A 227 -44.01 2.49 9.67
N GLU A 228 -42.76 2.10 9.98
CA GLU A 228 -42.44 1.22 11.09
C GLU A 228 -42.83 1.83 12.45
N ILE A 229 -42.56 3.12 12.67
CA ILE A 229 -42.98 3.85 13.87
C ILE A 229 -44.51 3.88 14.00
N ALA A 230 -45.23 4.06 12.89
CA ALA A 230 -46.69 4.06 12.89
C ALA A 230 -47.27 2.68 13.27
N MET A 231 -46.71 1.58 12.74
CA MET A 231 -47.12 0.22 13.09
C MET A 231 -46.83 -0.09 14.57
N VAL A 232 -45.67 0.28 15.08
CA VAL A 232 -45.33 0.09 16.50
C VAL A 232 -46.29 0.88 17.39
N LYS A 233 -46.67 2.09 16.99
CA LYS A 233 -47.66 2.89 17.73
C LYS A 233 -49.02 2.20 17.79
N GLU A 234 -49.51 1.66 16.67
CA GLU A 234 -50.78 0.91 16.64
C GLU A 234 -50.74 -0.33 17.56
N GLN A 235 -49.61 -1.04 17.59
CA GLN A 235 -49.43 -2.18 18.51
C GLN A 235 -49.43 -1.75 19.98
N VAL A 236 -48.76 -0.63 20.30
CA VAL A 236 -48.75 -0.08 21.67
C VAL A 236 -50.16 0.35 22.09
N ASP A 237 -50.89 1.03 21.21
CA ASP A 237 -52.27 1.46 21.48
C ASP A 237 -53.19 0.24 21.70
N GLY A 238 -53.05 -0.81 20.89
CA GLY A 238 -53.79 -2.06 21.07
C GLY A 238 -53.48 -2.79 22.39
N LEU A 239 -52.21 -2.80 22.82
CA LEU A 239 -51.80 -3.37 24.11
C LEU A 239 -52.31 -2.54 25.30
N GLN A 240 -52.29 -1.20 25.18
CA GLN A 240 -52.85 -0.31 26.20
C GLN A 240 -54.35 -0.53 26.37
N ASP A 241 -55.10 -0.68 25.28
CA ASP A 241 -56.53 -0.95 25.34
C ASP A 241 -56.85 -2.34 25.90
N HIS A 242 -56.04 -3.35 25.60
CA HIS A 242 -56.18 -4.67 26.20
C HIS A 242 -55.91 -4.63 27.72
N LEU A 243 -54.89 -3.88 28.15
CA LEU A 243 -54.58 -3.69 29.56
C LEU A 243 -55.73 -2.99 30.30
N ARG A 244 -56.28 -1.91 29.74
CA ARG A 244 -57.46 -1.21 30.28
C ARG A 244 -58.68 -2.13 30.40
N LYS A 245 -58.95 -2.96 29.39
CA LYS A 245 -60.06 -3.93 29.43
C LYS A 245 -59.87 -4.96 30.56
N ARG A 246 -58.64 -5.43 30.77
CA ARG A 246 -58.31 -6.37 31.86
C ARG A 246 -58.45 -5.71 33.23
N GLU A 247 -58.00 -4.48 33.38
CA GLU A 247 -58.16 -3.70 34.61
C GLU A 247 -59.64 -3.47 34.94
N ALA A 248 -60.46 -3.09 33.95
CA ALA A 248 -61.90 -2.92 34.13
C ALA A 248 -62.58 -4.23 34.55
N ALA A 249 -62.24 -5.35 33.92
CA ALA A 249 -62.76 -6.66 34.31
C ALA A 249 -62.34 -7.08 35.73
N LEU A 250 -61.08 -6.82 36.11
CA LEU A 250 -60.60 -7.07 37.48
C LEU A 250 -61.32 -6.19 38.51
N GLN A 251 -61.59 -4.93 38.17
CA GLN A 251 -62.32 -4.01 39.03
C GLN A 251 -63.77 -4.44 39.21
N GLU A 252 -64.43 -4.87 38.14
CA GLU A 252 -65.78 -5.42 38.20
C GLU A 252 -65.85 -6.68 39.08
N MET A 253 -64.92 -7.62 38.90
CA MET A 253 -64.84 -8.82 39.75
C MET A 253 -64.57 -8.46 41.22
N ARG A 254 -63.75 -7.44 41.50
CA ARG A 254 -63.51 -6.95 42.87
C ARG A 254 -64.79 -6.36 43.48
N ASN A 255 -65.54 -5.56 42.72
CA ASN A 255 -66.80 -4.98 43.17
C ASN A 255 -67.84 -6.08 43.47
N GLN A 256 -67.94 -7.11 42.62
CA GLN A 256 -68.83 -8.26 42.84
C GLN A 256 -68.48 -9.01 44.13
N ILE A 257 -67.19 -9.26 44.38
CA ILE A 257 -66.72 -9.87 45.63
C ILE A 257 -67.06 -9.01 46.85
N GLU A 258 -66.93 -7.69 46.76
CA GLU A 258 -67.30 -6.78 47.85
C GLU A 258 -68.81 -6.76 48.11
N ALA A 259 -69.63 -6.77 47.05
CA ALA A 259 -71.08 -6.84 47.16
C ALA A 259 -71.55 -8.16 47.79
N GLU A 260 -70.99 -9.31 47.38
CA GLU A 260 -71.29 -10.61 48.01
C GLU A 260 -70.86 -10.66 49.48
N LYS A 261 -69.69 -10.10 49.81
CA LYS A 261 -69.24 -9.98 51.21
C LYS A 261 -70.15 -9.10 52.07
N ALA A 262 -70.74 -8.06 51.49
CA ALA A 262 -71.65 -7.16 52.19
C ALA A 262 -73.07 -7.75 52.33
N GLY A 263 -73.55 -8.49 51.32
CA GLY A 263 -74.87 -9.15 51.35
C GLY A 263 -74.92 -10.46 52.14
N GLY A 264 -73.75 -11.06 52.45
CA GLY A 264 -73.62 -12.27 53.25
C GLY A 264 -73.49 -12.06 54.77
N ARG A 265 -73.77 -10.84 55.28
CA ARG A 265 -73.82 -10.52 56.71
C ARG A 265 -75.23 -10.20 57.17
#